data_AF-A0A1B8XWR9-F1
#
_entry.id   AF-A0A1B8XWR9-F1
#
_cell.length_a   1.000
_cell.length_b   1.000
_cell.length_c   1.000
_cell.angle_alpha   90.00
_cell.angle_beta   90.00
_cell.angle_gamma   90.00
#
_symmetry.space_group_name_H-M   'P 1'
#
loop_
_entity.id
_entity.type
_entity.pdbx_description
1 polymer ?
#
loop_
_entity_poly.entity_id
_entity_poly.type
_entity_poly.pdbx_seq_one_letter_code
_entity_poly.pdbx_strand_id
1 'polypeptide(L)' 'MAAADLRDELSCSICLSIYTDPVSLPCGHNFCRGCIGGVLGIQEGSG' A
#
# COMPACT_ATOMS: atom_id res chain seq x y z
N MET A 1 -20.04 -4.73 18.43
CA MET A 1 -19.69 -3.84 17.31
C MET A 1 -18.60 -4.56 16.52
N ALA A 2 -18.94 -5.21 15.40
CA ALA A 2 -18.04 -6.17 14.72
C ALA A 2 -18.08 -6.04 13.19
N ALA A 3 -18.22 -4.82 12.69
CA ALA A 3 -18.26 -4.55 11.25
C ALA A 3 -17.51 -3.27 10.84
N ALA A 4 -16.85 -2.58 11.78
CA ALA A 4 -16.19 -1.29 11.50
C ALA A 4 -14.72 -1.42 11.09
N ASP A 5 -14.07 -2.57 11.31
CA ASP A 5 -12.61 -2.66 11.29
C ASP A 5 -12.00 -3.15 9.96
N LEU A 6 -12.80 -3.78 9.09
CA LEU A 6 -12.27 -4.32 7.82
C LEU A 6 -11.83 -3.22 6.83
N ARG A 7 -12.29 -1.97 7.05
CA ARG A 7 -11.92 -0.82 6.22
C ARG A 7 -10.49 -0.36 6.47
N ASP A 8 -9.99 -0.56 7.69
CA ASP A 8 -8.63 -0.16 8.07
C ASP A 8 -7.61 -1.14 7.49
N GLU A 9 -7.90 -2.44 7.55
CA GLU A 9 -7.10 -3.52 6.94
C GLU A 9 -6.97 -3.41 5.41
N LEU A 10 -7.93 -2.75 4.75
CA LEU A 10 -7.99 -2.54 3.30
C LEU A 10 -7.49 -1.16 2.84
N SER A 11 -6.82 -0.42 3.74
CA SER A 11 -6.35 0.94 3.46
C SER A 11 -4.84 0.99 3.14
N CYS A 12 -4.48 1.78 2.13
CA CYS A 12 -3.09 2.04 1.79
C CYS A 12 -2.48 3.03 2.76
N SER A 13 -1.40 2.67 3.45
CA SER A 13 -0.71 3.58 4.39
C SER A 13 -0.02 4.78 3.71
N ILE A 14 0.04 4.80 2.37
CA ILE A 14 0.63 5.92 1.60
C ILE A 14 -0.43 6.97 1.28
N CYS A 15 -1.56 6.57 0.69
CA CYS A 15 -2.63 7.49 0.30
C CYS A 15 -3.82 7.54 1.28
N LEU A 16 -3.76 6.75 2.37
CA LEU A 16 -4.77 6.64 3.42
C LEU A 16 -6.19 6.37 2.88
N SER A 17 -6.27 5.66 1.76
CA SER A 17 -7.51 5.33 1.06
C SER A 17 -7.55 3.84 0.74
N ILE A 18 -8.72 3.32 0.36
CA ILE A 18 -8.88 1.92 -0.04
C ILE A 18 -7.91 1.59 -1.18
N TYR A 19 -7.27 0.43 -1.10
CA TYR A 19 -6.32 -0.01 -2.11
C TYR A 19 -6.90 0.09 -3.53
N THR A 20 -6.18 0.79 -4.40
CA THR A 20 -6.45 0.85 -5.84
C THR A 20 -5.33 0.13 -6.56
N ASP A 21 -5.64 -1.02 -7.16
CA ASP A 21 -4.67 -1.95 -7.74
C ASP A 21 -3.60 -2.38 -6.70
N PRO A 22 -3.98 -3.18 -5.68
CA PRO A 22 -3.07 -3.56 -4.61
C PRO A 22 -1.91 -4.41 -5.13
N VAL A 23 -0.70 -4.06 -4.70
CA VAL A 23 0.52 -4.83 -4.91
C VAL A 23 1.00 -5.34 -3.55
N SER A 24 1.15 -6.66 -3.46
CA SER A 24 1.72 -7.34 -2.30
C SER A 24 3.24 -7.35 -2.39
N LEU A 25 3.91 -6.73 -1.43
CA LEU A 25 5.36 -6.79 -1.30
C LEU A 25 5.79 -8.08 -0.60
N PRO A 26 7.04 -8.54 -0.83
CA PRO A 26 7.60 -9.70 -0.13
C PRO A 26 7.69 -9.52 1.40
N CYS A 27 7.59 -8.29 1.91
CA CYS A 27 7.49 -8.01 3.34
C CYS A 27 6.09 -8.25 3.93
N GLY A 28 5.11 -8.65 3.11
CA GLY A 28 3.73 -8.94 3.53
C GLY A 28 2.79 -7.73 3.55
N HIS A 29 3.27 -6.53 3.20
CA HIS A 29 2.44 -5.33 3.14
C HIS A 29 1.83 -5.13 1.75
N ASN A 30 0.64 -4.53 1.70
CA ASN A 30 -0.07 -4.22 0.46
C ASN A 30 -0.15 -2.70 0.29
N PHE A 31 0.03 -2.21 -0.94
CA PHE A 31 -0.13 -0.78 -1.25
C PHE A 31 -0.72 -0.62 -2.65
N CYS A 32 -1.24 0.57 -2.97
CA CYS A 32 -1.66 0.88 -4.33
C CYS A 32 -0.45 0.86 -5.27
N ARG A 33 -0.60 0.27 -6.46
CA ARG A 33 0.46 0.22 -7.49
C ARG A 33 1.08 1.59 -7.79
N GLY A 34 0.25 2.63 -7.87
CA GLY A 34 0.72 4.00 -8.09
C GLY A 34 1.49 4.57 -6.89
N CYS A 35 1.06 4.24 -5.67
CA CYS A 35 1.71 4.70 -4.45
C CYS A 35 3.08 4.03 -4.27
N ILE A 36 3.15 2.70 -4.41
CA ILE A 36 4.42 1.99 -4.32
C ILE A 36 5.34 2.35 -5.49
N GLY A 37 4.80 2.53 -6.71
CA GLY A 37 5.58 2.98 -7.86
C GLY A 37 6.20 4.36 -7.66
N GLY A 38 5.51 5.31 -7.01
CA GLY A 38 6.06 6.61 -6.66
C GLY A 38 7.13 6.56 -5.57
N VAL A 39 6.94 5.69 -4.56
CA VAL A 39 7.93 5.50 -3.47
C VAL A 39 9.17 4.75 -3.94
N LEU A 40 9.03 3.75 -4.81
CA LEU A 40 10.17 3.01 -5.37
C LEU A 40 10.86 3.79 -6.50
N GLY A 41 10.11 4.61 -7.24
CA GLY A 41 10.63 5.45 -8.32
C GLY A 41 11.56 6.59 -7.87
N ILE A 42 11.77 6.77 -6.56
CA ILE A 42 12.77 7.70 -5.99
C ILE A 42 14.03 6.99 -5.44
N GLN A 43 14.12 5.66 -5.53
CA GLN A 43 15.24 4.87 -5.04
C GLN A 43 15.94 4.11 -6.18
N GLU A 44 16.38 4.85 -7.20
CA GLU A 44 17.55 4.45 -7.98
C GLU A 44 18.78 4.83 -7.16
N GLY A 45 19.14 4.01 -6.16
CA GLY A 45 20.18 4.37 -5.20
C GLY A 45 20.78 3.16 -4.49
N SER A 46 21.85 2.65 -5.10
CA SER A 46 22.86 1.76 -4.52
C SER A 46 22.54 0.26 -4.50
N GLY A 47 23.10 -0.42 -5.51
CA GLY A 47 23.25 -1.86 -5.61
C GLY A 47 23.94 -2.22 -6.91
#